data_AF-A0A5Q4GVD5-F1
#
_entry.id   AF-A0A5Q4GVD5-F1
#
_cell.length_a   1.000
_cell.length_b   1.000
_cell.length_c   1.000
_cell.angle_alpha   90.00
_cell.angle_beta   90.00
_cell.angle_gamma   90.00
#
_symmetry.space_group_name_H-M   'P 1'
#
loop_
_entity.id
_entity.type
_entity.pdbx_description
1 polymer ?
#
loop_
_entity_poly.entity_id
_entity_poly.type
_entity_poly.pdbx_seq_one_letter_code
_entity_poly.pdbx_strand_id
1 'polypeptide(L)' 'MKTRVQKWGNSLPLGIPKSFAAEIGLAENVAVDMCVAEGRLVVQAQSEEPLHLADLLRGVTAENR' A
#
# COMPACT_ATOMS: atom_id res chain seq x y z
N MET A 1 -10.86 16.49 8.34
CA MET A 1 -12.05 15.81 8.92
C MET A 1 -11.74 15.37 10.35
N LYS A 2 -12.75 15.12 11.19
CA LYS A 2 -12.58 14.37 12.44
C LYS A 2 -13.29 13.03 12.27
N THR A 3 -12.63 11.93 12.64
CA THR A 3 -13.18 10.57 12.58
C THR A 3 -12.84 9.83 13.87
N ARG A 4 -13.44 8.66 14.09
CA ARG A 4 -13.21 7.82 15.25
C ARG A 4 -12.63 6.48 14.79
N VAL A 5 -11.59 6.04 15.48
CA VAL A 5 -11.04 4.69 15.31
C VAL A 5 -12.08 3.66 15.76
N GLN A 6 -12.32 2.65 14.93
CA GLN A 6 -13.21 1.54 15.25
C GLN A 6 -12.39 0.30 15.63
N LYS A 7 -13.01 -0.69 16.28
CA LYS A 7 -12.38 -1.98 16.56
C LYS A 7 -13.00 -3.05 15.69
N TRP A 8 -12.18 -3.76 14.93
CA TRP A 8 -12.60 -4.94 14.17
C TRP A 8 -11.60 -6.08 14.41
N GLY A 9 -12.02 -7.06 15.20
CA GLY A 9 -11.14 -8.12 15.67
C GLY A 9 -9.96 -7.55 16.46
N ASN A 10 -8.75 -7.88 16.00
CA ASN A 10 -7.48 -7.41 16.57
C ASN A 10 -6.94 -6.13 15.90
N SER A 11 -7.73 -5.53 15.00
CA SER A 11 -7.33 -4.34 14.25
C SER A 11 -8.17 -3.12 14.61
N LEU A 12 -7.61 -1.95 14.29
CA LEU A 12 -8.20 -0.65 14.55
C LEU A 12 -8.38 0.13 13.25
N PRO A 13 -9.39 -0.20 12.42
CA PRO A 13 -9.58 0.46 11.14
C PRO A 13 -9.93 1.95 11.30
N LEU A 14 -9.40 2.74 10.36
CA LEU A 14 -9.75 4.14 10.16
C LEU A 14 -10.40 4.30 8.79
N GLY A 15 -11.60 4.88 8.75
CA GLY A 15 -12.26 5.18 7.48
C GLY A 15 -11.58 6.34 6.75
N ILE A 16 -11.06 6.08 5.55
CA ILE A 16 -10.51 7.10 4.65
C ILE A 16 -11.62 7.55 3.69
N PRO A 17 -11.97 8.85 3.63
CA PRO A 17 -12.92 9.35 2.64
C PRO A 17 -12.49 9.04 1.22
N LYS A 18 -13.46 8.77 0.33
CA LYS A 18 -13.21 8.51 -1.10
C LYS A 18 -12.41 9.63 -1.77
N SER A 19 -12.66 10.89 -1.42
CA SER A 19 -11.92 12.03 -1.96
C SER A 19 -10.44 12.00 -1.60
N PHE A 20 -10.10 11.61 -0.37
CA PHE A 20 -8.71 11.51 0.07
C PHE A 20 -8.03 10.32 -0.60
N ALA A 21 -8.70 9.17 -0.63
CA ALA A 21 -8.17 7.98 -1.31
C ALA A 21 -7.82 8.27 -2.78
N ALA A 22 -8.70 8.97 -3.51
CA ALA A 22 -8.46 9.36 -4.89
C ALA A 22 -7.27 10.31 -5.06
N GLU A 23 -7.08 11.27 -4.15
CA GLU A 23 -5.99 12.24 -4.19
C GLU A 23 -4.61 11.59 -4.04
N ILE A 24 -4.51 10.50 -3.26
CA ILE A 24 -3.25 9.78 -3.03
C ILE A 24 -3.15 8.44 -3.78
N GLY A 25 -4.02 8.22 -4.78
CA GLY A 25 -3.98 7.01 -5.62
C GLY A 25 -4.30 5.71 -4.87
N LEU A 26 -4.93 5.77 -3.69
CA LEU A 26 -5.41 4.58 -3.00
C LEU A 26 -6.70 4.08 -3.66
N ALA A 27 -6.67 2.83 -4.09
CA ALA A 27 -7.84 2.09 -4.54
C ALA A 27 -7.99 0.80 -3.73
N GLU A 28 -9.11 0.10 -3.96
CA GLU A 28 -9.36 -1.18 -3.33
C GLU A 28 -8.27 -2.19 -3.72
N ASN A 29 -7.79 -2.98 -2.75
CA ASN A 29 -6.74 -4.00 -2.93
C ASN A 29 -5.37 -3.49 -3.42
N VAL A 30 -5.11 -2.19 -3.33
CA VAL A 30 -3.76 -1.64 -3.59
C VAL A 30 -2.85 -1.90 -2.39
N ALA A 31 -1.60 -2.31 -2.69
CA ALA A 31 -0.57 -2.46 -1.67
C ALA A 31 -0.15 -1.10 -1.10
N VAL A 32 0.06 -1.05 0.22
CA VAL A 32 0.43 0.18 0.92
C VAL A 32 1.57 -0.10 1.89
N ASP A 33 2.48 0.87 1.97
CA ASP A 33 3.47 0.92 3.04
C ASP A 33 2.92 1.75 4.19
N MET A 34 3.12 1.25 5.42
CA MET A 34 2.67 1.91 6.64
C MET A 34 3.82 2.03 7.62
N CYS A 35 4.03 3.24 8.14
CA CYS A 35 5.04 3.50 9.16
C CYS A 35 4.57 4.53 10.19
N VAL A 36 5.30 4.61 11.30
CA VAL A 36 5.11 5.68 12.28
C VAL A 36 6.27 6.66 12.17
N ALA A 37 5.97 7.90 11.80
CA ALA A 37 6.95 8.98 11.70
C ALA A 37 6.46 10.17 12.53
N GLU A 38 7.29 10.68 13.44
CA GLU A 38 6.97 11.86 14.27
C GLU A 38 5.64 11.74 15.04
N GLY A 39 5.33 10.54 15.54
CA GLY A 39 4.07 10.27 16.25
C GLY A 39 2.83 10.26 15.36
N ARG A 40 3.00 10.22 14.03
CA ARG A 40 1.93 10.12 13.04
C ARG A 40 1.99 8.77 12.35
N LEU A 41 0.83 8.18 12.08
CA LEU A 41 0.71 7.05 11.17
C LEU A 41 0.77 7.61 9.74
N VAL A 42 1.79 7.21 8.99
CA VAL A 42 1.97 7.56 7.57
C VAL A 42 1.59 6.33 6.75
N VAL A 43 0.75 6.55 5.74
CA VAL A 43 0.33 5.53 4.78
C VAL A 43 0.67 6.02 3.40
N GLN A 44 1.41 5.23 2.65
CA GLN A 44 1.84 5.53 1.29
C GLN A 44 1.37 4.41 0.36
N ALA A 45 0.73 4.77 -0.76
CA ALA A 45 0.48 3.81 -1.82
C ALA A 45 1.81 3.28 -2.35
N GLN A 46 1.97 1.96 -2.43
CA GLN A 46 3.14 1.41 -3.09
C GLN A 46 3.08 1.79 -4.57
N SER A 47 4.07 2.55 -5.02
CA SER A 47 4.35 2.64 -6.44
C SER A 47 5.06 1.35 -6.82
N GLU A 48 4.31 0.34 -7.28
CA GLU A 48 4.95 -0.74 -8.02
C GLU A 48 5.54 -0.12 -9.28
N GLU A 49 6.87 -0.07 -9.38
CA GLU A 49 7.48 0.08 -10.69
C GLU A 49 6.96 -1.07 -11.56
N PRO A 50 6.45 -0.79 -12.76
CA PRO A 50 5.91 -1.84 -13.61
C PRO A 50 7.02 -2.87 -13.87
N LEU A 51 6.83 -4.07 -13.35
CA LEU A 51 7.73 -5.18 -13.62
C LEU A 51 7.56 -5.58 -15.08
N HIS A 52 8.57 -5.33 -15.90
CA HIS A 52 8.56 -5.83 -17.26
C HIS A 52 8.99 -7.30 -17.27
N LEU A 53 8.28 -8.12 -18.05
CA LEU A 53 8.63 -9.53 -18.23
C LEU A 53 10.11 -9.71 -18.64
N ALA A 54 10.64 -8.80 -19.47
CA ALA A 54 12.05 -8.79 -19.85
C ALA A 54 13.00 -8.64 -18.66
N ASP A 55 12.63 -7.86 -17.65
CA ASP A 55 13.42 -7.65 -16.43
C ASP A 55 13.42 -8.89 -15.55
N LEU A 56 12.25 -9.52 -15.42
CA LEU A 56 12.10 -10.77 -14.68
C LEU A 56 12.89 -11.91 -15.34
N LEU A 57 12.85 -12.00 -16.66
CA LEU A 57 13.53 -13.06 -17.42
C LEU A 57 15.05 -12.90 -17.43
N ARG A 58 15.62 -11.73 -17.14
CA ARG A 58 17.09 -11.55 -17.03
C ARG A 58 17.72 -12.40 -15.91
N GLY A 59 16.95 -12.78 -14.89
CA GLY A 59 17.43 -13.60 -13.78
C GLY A 59 17.31 -15.12 -14.00
N VAL A 60 16.71 -15.56 -15.11
CA VAL A 60 16.51 -16.99 -15.42
C VAL A 60 17.78 -17.55 -16.07
N THR A 61 18.31 -18.60 -15.47
CA THR A 61 19.55 -19.32 -15.82
C THR A 61 19.25 -20.82 -15.92
N ALA A 62 20.20 -21.63 -16.38
CA ALA A 62 19.98 -23.08 -16.50
C ALA A 62 19.84 -23.76 -15.11
N GLU A 63 20.40 -23.13 -14.09
CA GLU A 63 20.48 -23.62 -12.72
C GLU A 63 19.18 -23.36 -11.91
N ASN A 64 18.35 -22.40 -12.33
CA ASN A 64 17.13 -21.97 -11.63
C ASN A 64 15.88 -21.96 -12.54
N ARG A 65 15.90 -22.77 -13.60
CA ARG A 65 14.80 -22.88 -14.56
C ARG A 65 13.61 -23.68 -14.03
#